data_AF-A0A9E2AHB8-F1
#
_entry.id   AF-A0A9E2AHB8-F1
#
_cell.length_a   1.000
_cell.length_b   1.000
_cell.length_c   1.000
_cell.angle_alpha   90.00
_cell.angle_beta   90.00
_cell.angle_gamma   90.00
#
_symmetry.space_group_name_H-M   'P 1'
#
loop_
_entity.id
_entity.type
_entity.pdbx_description
1 polymer ?
#
loop_
_entity_poly.entity_id
_entity_poly.type
_entity_poly.pdbx_seq_one_letter_code
_entity_poly.pdbx_strand_id
1 'polypeptide(L)'
;GRPVQTTSKILTKIPFGLGDWVGAQIQKMIFGDLSKYGLRIRKEYPAVVLRETGKTPVIDIGTIQQIKAGNITVYPDIDRFTEEGVLFVDGRSAKFDAIILATGYTANILDIIPDLDISHLDQNQLPRQLEWSGKWKGLYTIGFNNYSLGGILGTVYDDSKKIVKTIAG
;
A
#
# COMPACT_ATOMS: atom_id res chain seq x y z
N GLY A 1 10.58 -14.17 -6.76
CA GLY A 1 10.82 -12.71 -6.80
C GLY A 1 11.84 -12.32 -5.75
N ARG A 2 12.63 -11.26 -5.97
CA ARG A 2 13.54 -10.71 -4.94
C ARG A 2 12.74 -9.73 -4.07
N PRO A 3 12.65 -9.92 -2.73
CA PRO A 3 11.90 -9.00 -1.88
C PRO A 3 12.51 -7.61 -1.92
N VAL A 4 11.71 -6.60 -2.26
CA VAL A 4 12.12 -5.19 -2.25
C VAL A 4 12.63 -4.78 -0.86
N GLN A 5 12.12 -5.43 0.19
CA GLN A 5 12.40 -5.20 1.60
C GLN A 5 13.90 -5.29 1.98
N THR A 6 14.62 -6.29 1.46
CA THR A 6 16.04 -6.48 1.78
C THR A 6 16.90 -5.41 1.12
N THR A 7 16.57 -5.06 -0.12
CA THR A 7 17.23 -3.99 -0.86
C THR A 7 16.96 -2.62 -0.24
N SER A 8 15.72 -2.36 0.21
CA SER A 8 15.35 -1.10 0.87
C SER A 8 16.11 -0.85 2.17
N LYS A 9 16.31 -1.86 3.02
CA LYS A 9 17.08 -1.72 4.28
C LYS A 9 18.56 -1.36 4.06
N ILE A 10 19.14 -1.79 2.94
CA ILE A 10 20.53 -1.49 2.57
C ILE A 10 20.63 -0.09 1.97
N LEU A 11 19.71 0.27 1.09
CA LEU A 11 19.70 1.58 0.41
C LEU A 11 19.39 2.75 1.36
N THR A 12 18.61 2.54 2.43
CA THR A 12 18.32 3.57 3.44
C THR A 12 19.52 4.02 4.27
N LYS A 13 20.66 3.29 4.21
CA LYS A 13 21.89 3.66 4.90
C LYS A 13 22.77 4.62 4.10
N ILE A 14 22.43 4.91 2.85
CA ILE A 14 23.19 5.79 1.98
C ILE A 14 22.66 7.22 2.16
N PRO A 15 23.48 8.17 2.66
CA PRO A 15 23.02 9.52 2.95
C PRO A 15 22.68 10.32 1.67
N PHE A 16 21.88 11.37 1.83
CA PHE A 16 21.54 12.38 0.81
C PHE A 16 20.68 11.91 -0.39
N GLY A 17 19.84 10.87 -0.24
CA GLY A 17 18.92 10.43 -1.30
C GLY A 17 19.60 9.72 -2.47
N LEU A 18 20.89 9.41 -2.36
CA LEU A 18 21.65 8.70 -3.39
C LEU A 18 21.19 7.24 -3.53
N GLY A 19 20.87 6.57 -2.41
CA GLY A 19 20.33 5.21 -2.42
C GLY A 19 18.98 5.12 -3.14
N ASP A 20 18.17 6.16 -2.98
CA ASP A 20 16.88 6.28 -3.63
C ASP A 20 17.02 6.52 -5.15
N TRP A 21 17.98 7.35 -5.58
CA TRP A 21 18.34 7.52 -6.99
C TRP A 21 18.85 6.22 -7.62
N VAL A 22 19.76 5.51 -6.94
CA VAL A 22 20.27 4.20 -7.40
C VAL A 22 19.13 3.20 -7.52
N GLY A 23 18.21 3.17 -6.55
CA GLY A 23 17.02 2.33 -6.60
C GLY A 23 16.15 2.61 -7.83
N ALA A 24 15.92 3.89 -8.15
CA ALA A 24 15.16 4.28 -9.33
C ALA A 24 15.85 3.88 -10.65
N GLN A 25 17.19 3.99 -10.73
CA GLN A 25 17.95 3.54 -11.91
C GLN A 25 17.93 2.02 -12.09
N ILE A 26 18.10 1.27 -11.00
CA ILE A 26 18.00 -0.20 -11.03
C ILE A 26 16.59 -0.63 -11.46
N GLN A 27 15.55 0.03 -10.94
CA GLN A 27 14.18 -0.26 -11.33
C GLN A 27 13.94 0.01 -12.84
N LYS A 28 14.42 1.14 -13.36
CA LYS A 28 14.37 1.45 -14.79
C LYS A 28 15.15 0.46 -15.64
N MET A 29 16.29 -0.02 -15.16
CA MET A 29 17.10 -1.01 -15.88
C MET A 29 16.40 -2.38 -15.92
N ILE A 30 15.78 -2.81 -14.82
CA ILE A 30 15.09 -4.11 -14.74
C ILE A 30 13.78 -4.09 -15.55
N PHE A 31 12.97 -3.03 -15.43
CA PHE A 31 11.63 -3.00 -16.02
C PHE A 31 11.56 -2.22 -17.33
N GLY A 32 12.56 -1.42 -17.67
CA GLY A 32 12.52 -0.50 -18.82
C GLY A 32 11.52 0.63 -18.63
N ASP A 33 11.23 1.34 -19.72
CA ASP A 33 10.16 2.34 -19.74
C ASP A 33 8.79 1.64 -19.85
N LEU A 34 7.99 1.74 -18.79
CA LEU A 34 6.65 1.17 -18.72
C LEU A 34 5.55 2.15 -19.16
N SER A 35 5.87 3.43 -19.39
CA SER A 35 4.89 4.44 -19.79
C SER A 35 4.23 4.12 -21.13
N LYS A 36 4.98 3.50 -22.05
CA LYS A 36 4.46 2.98 -23.33
C LYS A 36 3.39 1.88 -23.18
N TYR A 37 3.30 1.26 -22.00
CA TYR A 37 2.24 0.30 -21.65
C TYR A 37 1.18 0.93 -20.75
N GLY A 38 1.11 2.26 -20.63
CA GLY A 38 0.11 2.96 -19.80
C GLY A 38 0.42 2.98 -18.29
N LEU A 39 1.51 2.33 -17.84
CA LEU A 39 1.88 2.34 -16.43
C LEU A 39 2.69 3.60 -16.07
N ARG A 40 2.17 4.37 -15.11
CA ARG A 40 2.89 5.51 -14.53
C ARG A 40 3.63 5.08 -13.28
N ILE A 41 4.95 5.12 -13.32
CA ILE A 41 5.78 4.94 -12.13
C ILE A 41 5.74 6.24 -11.33
N ARG A 42 5.41 6.15 -10.04
CA ARG A 42 5.46 7.29 -9.12
C ARG A 42 6.89 7.85 -9.06
N LYS A 43 7.00 9.18 -8.97
CA LYS A 43 8.30 9.86 -8.86
C LYS A 43 8.83 9.76 -7.43
N GLU A 44 7.92 9.67 -6.46
CA GLU A 44 8.24 9.55 -5.04
C GLU A 44 8.83 8.17 -4.73
N TYR A 45 9.77 8.15 -3.78
CA TYR A 45 10.45 6.92 -3.41
C TYR A 45 9.53 5.97 -2.64
N PRO A 46 9.69 4.64 -2.82
CA PRO A 46 8.88 3.63 -2.15
C PRO A 46 8.73 3.82 -0.62
N ALA A 47 9.82 4.18 0.06
CA ALA A 47 9.80 4.42 1.50
C ALA A 47 9.00 5.68 1.88
N VAL A 48 9.05 6.72 1.05
CA VAL A 48 8.26 7.95 1.22
C VAL A 48 6.78 7.66 1.02
N VAL A 49 6.43 6.95 -0.07
CA VAL A 49 5.04 6.53 -0.35
C VAL A 49 4.50 5.68 0.79
N LEU A 50 5.26 4.72 1.30
CA LEU A 50 4.85 3.91 2.45
C LEU A 50 4.59 4.77 3.69
N ARG A 51 5.52 5.66 4.04
CA ARG A 51 5.41 6.51 5.23
C ARG A 51 4.24 7.48 5.16
N GLU A 52 3.93 8.01 3.98
CA GLU A 52 2.88 9.03 3.79
C GLU A 52 1.50 8.42 3.58
N THR A 53 1.43 7.29 2.88
CA THR A 53 0.14 6.70 2.46
C THR A 53 -0.19 5.38 3.15
N GLY A 54 0.78 4.74 3.81
CA GLY A 54 0.64 3.38 4.35
C GLY A 54 0.60 2.30 3.25
N LYS A 55 0.79 2.66 1.97
CA LYS A 55 0.71 1.72 0.85
C LYS A 55 2.07 1.11 0.56
N THR A 56 2.13 -0.21 0.63
CA THR A 56 3.33 -0.97 0.24
C THR A 56 3.46 -0.99 -1.28
N PRO A 57 4.67 -0.79 -1.83
CA PRO A 57 4.92 -0.92 -3.26
C PRO A 57 4.53 -2.31 -3.78
N VAL A 58 4.02 -2.36 -5.00
CA VAL A 58 3.65 -3.61 -5.68
C VAL A 58 4.89 -4.50 -5.84
N ILE A 59 4.73 -5.78 -5.53
CA ILE A 59 5.74 -6.81 -5.79
C ILE A 59 5.40 -7.45 -7.14
N ASP A 60 6.26 -7.24 -8.13
CA ASP A 60 6.11 -7.93 -9.41
C ASP A 60 6.55 -9.40 -9.31
N ILE A 61 5.65 -10.30 -9.68
CA ILE A 61 5.90 -11.75 -9.75
C ILE A 61 5.81 -12.29 -11.19
N GLY A 62 5.77 -11.42 -12.19
CA GLY A 62 5.59 -11.77 -13.60
C GLY A 62 4.55 -10.91 -14.33
N THR A 63 3.82 -10.05 -13.61
CA THR A 63 2.80 -9.17 -14.17
C THR A 63 3.36 -8.26 -15.25
N ILE A 64 4.52 -7.63 -15.01
CA ILE A 64 5.16 -6.76 -16.01
C ILE A 64 5.54 -7.53 -17.28
N GLN A 65 5.96 -8.78 -17.14
CA GLN A 65 6.27 -9.63 -18.30
C GLN A 65 5.01 -9.91 -19.13
N GLN A 66 3.89 -10.21 -18.48
CA GLN A 66 2.61 -10.44 -19.14
C GLN A 66 2.06 -9.18 -19.83
N ILE A 67 2.26 -8.00 -19.22
CA ILE A 67 1.93 -6.72 -19.85
C ILE A 67 2.78 -6.51 -21.12
N LYS A 68 4.10 -6.74 -21.02
CA LYS A 68 5.00 -6.61 -22.17
C LYS A 68 4.70 -7.60 -23.30
N ALA A 69 4.22 -8.79 -22.96
CA ALA A 69 3.80 -9.82 -23.92
C ALA A 69 2.44 -9.54 -24.57
N GLY A 70 1.68 -8.54 -24.09
CA GLY A 70 0.34 -8.21 -24.59
C GLY A 70 -0.79 -9.03 -23.98
N ASN A 71 -0.49 -9.95 -23.06
CA ASN A 71 -1.49 -10.78 -22.39
C ASN A 71 -2.30 -10.00 -21.33
N ILE A 72 -1.75 -8.89 -20.83
CA ILE A 72 -2.44 -7.95 -19.94
C ILE A 72 -2.40 -6.56 -20.58
N THR A 73 -3.58 -6.01 -20.86
CA THR A 73 -3.71 -4.65 -21.38
C THR A 73 -4.05 -3.69 -20.24
N VAL A 74 -3.31 -2.59 -20.15
CA VAL A 74 -3.53 -1.54 -19.14
C VAL A 74 -4.37 -0.42 -19.76
N TYR A 75 -5.45 -0.09 -19.08
CA TYR A 75 -6.34 1.02 -19.43
C TYR A 75 -6.21 2.14 -18.38
N PRO A 76 -6.55 3.39 -18.73
CA PRO A 76 -6.64 4.47 -17.76
C PRO A 76 -7.91 4.29 -16.90
N ASP A 77 -8.18 5.27 -16.04
CA ASP A 77 -9.33 5.21 -15.13
C ASP A 77 -10.65 5.02 -15.87
N ILE A 78 -11.59 4.39 -15.17
CA ILE A 78 -12.94 4.14 -15.64
C ILE A 78 -13.74 5.44 -15.57
N ASP A 79 -14.38 5.83 -16.67
CA ASP A 79 -15.40 6.90 -16.67
C ASP A 79 -16.74 6.31 -16.20
N ARG A 80 -17.21 5.26 -16.88
CA ARG A 80 -18.45 4.56 -16.52
C ARG A 80 -18.49 3.13 -17.06
N PHE A 81 -19.33 2.31 -16.43
CA PHE A 81 -19.74 1.02 -16.97
C PHE A 81 -20.81 1.23 -18.06
N THR A 82 -20.81 0.35 -19.05
CA THR A 82 -21.83 0.26 -20.11
C THR A 82 -22.48 -1.12 -20.05
N GLU A 83 -23.57 -1.31 -20.80
CA GLU A 83 -24.23 -2.63 -20.87
C GLU A 83 -23.30 -3.74 -21.36
N GLU A 84 -22.32 -3.41 -22.19
CA GLU A 84 -21.41 -4.38 -22.82
C GLU A 84 -19.97 -4.32 -22.26
N GLY A 85 -19.66 -3.42 -21.33
CA GLY A 85 -18.30 -3.26 -20.82
C GLY A 85 -18.02 -1.93 -20.11
N VAL A 86 -16.95 -1.23 -20.52
CA VAL A 86 -16.41 -0.06 -19.83
C VAL A 86 -16.05 1.04 -20.83
N LEU A 87 -16.41 2.29 -20.51
CA LEU A 87 -15.85 3.50 -21.11
C LEU A 87 -14.78 4.08 -20.18
N PHE A 88 -13.63 4.41 -20.72
CA PHE A 88 -12.50 4.98 -20.00
C PHE A 88 -12.45 6.51 -20.15
N VAL A 89 -11.74 7.17 -19.23
CA VAL A 89 -11.61 8.65 -19.19
C VAL A 89 -10.98 9.27 -20.44
N ASP A 90 -10.30 8.48 -21.27
CA ASP A 90 -9.72 8.93 -22.54
C ASP A 90 -10.64 8.68 -23.75
N GLY A 91 -11.89 8.26 -23.51
CA GLY A 91 -12.90 8.01 -24.53
C GLY A 91 -12.83 6.63 -25.19
N ARG A 92 -11.82 5.81 -24.87
CA ARG A 92 -11.79 4.41 -25.35
C ARG A 92 -12.86 3.59 -24.65
N SER A 93 -13.38 2.58 -25.33
CA SER A 93 -14.27 1.57 -24.75
C SER A 93 -13.75 0.16 -25.01
N ALA A 94 -14.06 -0.76 -24.10
CA ALA A 94 -13.75 -2.17 -24.23
C ALA A 94 -14.84 -3.03 -23.59
N LYS A 95 -15.08 -4.21 -24.18
CA LYS A 95 -16.01 -5.22 -23.65
C LYS A 95 -15.30 -6.12 -22.65
N PHE A 96 -16.01 -6.55 -21.61
CA PHE A 96 -15.48 -7.46 -20.58
C PHE A 96 -16.57 -8.43 -20.16
N ASP A 97 -16.24 -9.73 -20.07
CA ASP A 97 -17.16 -10.77 -19.60
C ASP A 97 -17.36 -10.73 -18.07
N ALA A 98 -16.37 -10.19 -17.36
CA ALA A 98 -16.36 -10.09 -15.91
C ALA A 98 -15.58 -8.87 -15.42
N ILE A 99 -15.99 -8.33 -14.28
CA ILE A 99 -15.35 -7.18 -13.63
C ILE A 99 -15.03 -7.56 -12.18
N ILE A 100 -13.76 -7.44 -11.80
CA ILE A 100 -13.29 -7.75 -10.43
C ILE A 100 -12.82 -6.44 -9.79
N LEU A 101 -13.50 -6.01 -8.74
CA LEU A 101 -13.13 -4.81 -7.99
C LEU A 101 -12.05 -5.14 -6.95
N ALA A 102 -10.78 -5.04 -7.37
CA ALA A 102 -9.62 -5.18 -6.49
C ALA A 102 -9.23 -3.84 -5.83
N THR A 103 -10.20 -3.08 -5.33
CA THR A 103 -10.04 -1.69 -4.84
C THR A 103 -9.59 -1.57 -3.38
N GLY A 104 -9.30 -2.69 -2.71
CA GLY A 104 -8.79 -2.74 -1.35
C GLY A 104 -9.88 -2.89 -0.29
N TYR A 105 -9.51 -2.64 0.97
CA TYR A 105 -10.37 -2.80 2.15
C TYR A 105 -10.27 -1.59 3.09
N THR A 106 -11.31 -1.37 3.88
CA THR A 106 -11.32 -0.44 5.02
C THR A 106 -11.34 -1.23 6.33
N ALA A 107 -10.82 -0.64 7.42
CA ALA A 107 -10.71 -1.32 8.70
C ALA A 107 -12.05 -1.45 9.45
N ASN A 108 -13.02 -0.58 9.14
CA ASN A 108 -14.39 -0.56 9.67
C ASN A 108 -14.51 -0.67 11.21
N ILE A 109 -13.57 -0.08 11.94
CA ILE A 109 -13.50 -0.26 13.40
C ILE A 109 -14.57 0.53 14.17
N LEU A 110 -15.15 1.55 13.52
CA LEU A 110 -16.21 2.38 14.10
C LEU A 110 -17.48 1.56 14.38
N ASP A 111 -17.74 0.53 13.57
CA ASP A 111 -18.89 -0.36 13.74
C ASP A 111 -18.69 -1.38 14.88
N ILE A 112 -17.44 -1.58 15.32
CA ILE A 112 -17.08 -2.61 16.29
C ILE A 112 -16.92 -2.01 17.69
N ILE A 113 -16.39 -0.80 17.78
CA ILE A 113 -16.03 -0.17 19.06
C ILE A 113 -17.11 0.86 19.42
N PRO A 114 -17.89 0.62 20.49
CA PRO A 114 -18.94 1.54 20.91
C PRO A 114 -18.42 2.95 21.17
N ASP A 115 -19.23 3.93 20.77
CA ASP A 115 -19.02 5.36 20.96
C ASP A 115 -17.68 5.90 20.41
N LEU A 116 -17.05 5.15 19.50
CA LEU A 116 -15.87 5.58 18.76
C LEU A 116 -16.28 6.40 17.54
N ASP A 117 -15.58 7.50 17.31
CA ASP A 117 -15.80 8.35 16.16
C ASP A 117 -14.50 8.58 15.38
N ILE A 118 -14.64 9.14 14.18
CA ILE A 118 -13.54 9.35 13.23
C ILE A 118 -12.43 10.28 13.77
N SER A 119 -12.71 11.13 14.77
CA SER A 119 -11.69 12.02 15.35
C SER A 119 -10.57 11.27 16.08
N HIS A 120 -10.83 10.02 16.45
CA HIS A 120 -9.87 9.13 17.11
C HIS A 120 -9.00 8.35 16.12
N LEU A 121 -9.26 8.48 14.81
CA LEU A 121 -8.60 7.71 13.75
C LEU A 121 -7.68 8.59 12.92
N ASP A 122 -6.76 7.97 12.17
CA ASP A 122 -5.98 8.66 11.15
C ASP A 122 -6.78 8.91 9.86
N GLN A 123 -6.12 9.54 8.89
CA GLN A 123 -6.68 9.83 7.57
C GLN A 123 -7.13 8.59 6.78
N ASN A 124 -6.61 7.41 7.13
CA ASN A 124 -6.95 6.12 6.55
C ASN A 124 -7.97 5.35 7.42
N GLN A 125 -8.57 6.02 8.42
CA GLN A 125 -9.51 5.44 9.38
C GLN A 125 -8.91 4.27 10.19
N LEU A 126 -7.62 4.36 10.51
CA LEU A 126 -6.92 3.39 11.35
C LEU A 126 -6.69 3.94 12.77
N PRO A 127 -6.67 3.09 13.80
CA PRO A 127 -6.18 3.44 15.13
C PRO A 127 -4.79 4.05 15.11
N ARG A 128 -4.60 5.17 15.81
CA ARG A 128 -3.28 5.81 15.98
C ARG A 128 -2.49 5.28 17.18
N GLN A 129 -3.22 4.75 18.17
CA GLN A 129 -2.67 4.37 19.46
C GLN A 129 -2.66 2.85 19.63
N LEU A 130 -1.69 2.32 20.36
CA LEU A 130 -1.63 0.89 20.69
C LEU A 130 -2.49 0.57 21.91
N GLU A 131 -2.56 1.53 22.84
CA GLU A 131 -3.32 1.47 24.08
C GLU A 131 -4.29 2.64 24.10
N TRP A 132 -5.54 2.35 24.43
CA TRP A 132 -6.58 3.34 24.53
C TRP A 132 -6.78 3.78 25.98
N SER A 133 -7.26 5.01 26.17
CA SER A 133 -7.43 5.64 27.48
C SER A 133 -8.89 6.04 27.74
N GLY A 134 -9.17 6.54 28.94
CA GLY A 134 -10.51 6.99 29.33
C GLY A 134 -11.53 5.84 29.32
N LYS A 135 -12.67 6.05 28.64
CA LYS A 135 -13.74 5.04 28.54
C LYS A 135 -13.34 3.76 27.81
N TRP A 136 -12.26 3.80 27.03
CA TRP A 136 -11.70 2.63 26.33
C TRP A 136 -10.46 2.06 27.02
N LYS A 137 -10.21 2.39 28.30
CA LYS A 137 -9.10 1.80 29.05
C LYS A 137 -9.18 0.28 29.01
N GLY A 138 -8.08 -0.36 28.63
CA GLY A 138 -8.00 -1.82 28.46
C GLY A 138 -8.28 -2.31 27.03
N LEU A 139 -8.67 -1.42 26.11
CA LEU A 139 -8.66 -1.71 24.67
C LEU A 139 -7.25 -1.51 24.11
N TYR A 140 -6.80 -2.48 23.31
CA TYR A 140 -5.52 -2.43 22.62
C TYR A 140 -5.72 -2.70 21.12
N THR A 141 -4.98 -1.98 20.28
CA THR A 141 -5.03 -2.13 18.82
C THR A 141 -3.65 -2.42 18.28
N ILE A 142 -3.52 -3.54 17.55
CA ILE A 142 -2.26 -4.07 17.04
C ILE A 142 -2.38 -4.35 15.55
N GLY A 143 -1.31 -4.11 14.78
CA GLY A 143 -1.33 -4.36 13.33
C GLY A 143 -2.06 -3.30 12.50
N PHE A 144 -2.29 -2.11 13.07
CA PHE A 144 -2.89 -0.97 12.35
C PHE A 144 -1.85 0.05 11.86
N ASN A 145 -0.57 -0.12 12.22
CA ASN A 145 0.50 0.77 11.80
C ASN A 145 1.12 0.31 10.46
N ASN A 146 0.48 0.73 9.37
CA ASN A 146 0.91 0.42 8.00
C ASN A 146 2.06 1.29 7.48
N TYR A 147 2.45 2.31 8.24
CA TYR A 147 3.44 3.32 7.82
C TYR A 147 4.89 2.91 8.12
N SER A 148 5.06 1.85 8.92
CA SER A 148 6.37 1.45 9.43
C SER A 148 7.15 0.58 8.44
N LEU A 149 8.46 0.83 8.40
CA LEU A 149 9.41 -0.04 7.70
C LEU A 149 9.55 -1.37 8.45
N GLY A 150 9.65 -2.48 7.72
CA GLY A 150 9.76 -3.83 8.29
C GLY A 150 8.56 -4.73 8.04
N GLY A 151 7.46 -4.17 7.53
CA GLY A 151 6.25 -4.91 7.20
C GLY A 151 5.39 -5.22 8.42
N ILE A 152 4.13 -5.55 8.16
CA ILE A 152 3.10 -5.62 9.21
C ILE A 152 3.43 -6.67 10.29
N LEU A 153 4.05 -7.79 9.91
CA LEU A 153 4.43 -8.84 10.87
C LEU A 153 5.50 -8.37 11.86
N GLY A 154 6.48 -7.58 11.40
CA GLY A 154 7.49 -6.99 12.28
C GLY A 154 6.86 -5.98 13.23
N THR A 155 5.97 -5.13 12.71
CA THR A 155 5.22 -4.15 13.52
C THR A 155 4.37 -4.84 14.58
N VAL A 156 3.60 -5.88 14.22
CA VAL A 156 2.82 -6.68 15.18
C VAL A 156 3.72 -7.29 16.24
N TYR A 157 4.86 -7.87 15.85
CA TYR A 157 5.81 -8.45 16.80
C TYR A 157 6.30 -7.40 17.82
N ASP A 158 6.71 -6.23 17.37
CA ASP A 158 7.22 -5.18 18.26
C ASP A 158 6.12 -4.55 19.13
N ASP A 159 4.94 -4.32 18.58
CA ASP A 159 3.81 -3.73 19.29
C ASP A 159 3.25 -4.69 20.35
N SER A 160 3.22 -5.99 20.06
CA SER A 160 2.80 -7.01 21.04
C SER A 160 3.63 -6.96 22.32
N LYS A 161 4.95 -6.73 22.21
CA LYS A 161 5.84 -6.61 23.38
C LYS A 161 5.51 -5.41 24.25
N LYS A 162 5.12 -4.29 23.64
CA LYS A 162 4.73 -3.07 24.36
C LYS A 162 3.42 -3.29 25.10
N ILE A 163 2.43 -3.84 24.41
CA ILE A 163 1.10 -4.14 24.96
C ILE A 163 1.22 -5.12 26.15
N VAL A 164 1.99 -6.21 26.00
CA VAL A 164 2.18 -7.17 27.10
C VAL A 164 2.81 -6.53 28.33
N LYS A 165 3.79 -5.63 28.16
CA LYS A 165 4.37 -4.90 29.30
C LYS A 165 3.33 -4.05 30.02
N THR A 166 2.50 -3.32 29.28
CA THR A 166 1.41 -2.54 29.88
C THR A 166 0.44 -3.43 30.66
N ILE A 167 0.06 -4.58 30.09
CA ILE A 167 -0.90 -5.50 30.72
C ILE A 167 -0.30 -6.14 31.98
N ALA A 168 0.99 -6.47 31.96
CA ALA A 168 1.66 -7.19 33.05
C ALA A 168 2.00 -6.32 34.27
N GLY A 169 2.06 -4.99 34.12
CA GLY A 169 2.46 -4.04 35.17
C GLY A 169 3.96 -3.79 35.19
#